data_AF-A0A9E3V9K6-F1
#
_entry.id   AF-A0A9E3V9K6-F1
#
_cell.length_a   1.000
_cell.length_b   1.000
_cell.length_c   1.000
_cell.angle_alpha   90.00
_cell.angle_beta   90.00
_cell.angle_gamma   90.00
#
_symmetry.space_group_name_H-M   'P 1'
#
loop_
_entity.id
_entity.type
_entity.pdbx_description
1 polymer ?
#
loop_
_entity_poly.entity_id
_entity_poly.type
_entity_poly.pdbx_seq_one_letter_code
_entity_poly.pdbx_strand_id
1 'polypeptide(L)'
;MRIEDYVAAGYFVSRWTGARDCTGTELRRVTLASDHSQRSFFPDSWALSWCDDTRESRVERASIFGISEDQLDEVMRWADAGFDREFGAWSVFFTLKAAQDAARLVLPNARGLEIWGLGIHRTLLRSFSEASEPPQSPPGAAPIGASGAHVVACIRSAPLVEGGEVLGHEILINEAGSCFNSPESRHLDEQAVCRAVGVVPNNDGLIDSFEAAYSCCRELDAHAGETQHGIRGWMPWLVVRYPWP
;
A
#
# COMPACT_ATOMS: atom_id res chain seq x y z
N MET A 1 5.16 9.54 -19.02
CA MET A 1 4.34 9.38 -17.80
C MET A 1 4.33 10.70 -17.05
N ARG A 2 3.16 11.17 -16.65
CA ARG A 2 2.94 12.50 -16.05
C ARG A 2 2.24 12.32 -14.72
N ILE A 3 2.87 12.74 -13.62
CA ILE A 3 2.38 12.47 -12.25
C ILE A 3 1.06 13.19 -11.98
N GLU A 4 0.81 14.31 -12.66
CA GLU A 4 -0.42 15.10 -12.58
C GLU A 4 -1.69 14.35 -13.06
N ASP A 5 -1.51 13.31 -13.87
CA ASP A 5 -2.58 12.43 -14.35
C ASP A 5 -3.06 11.44 -13.26
N TYR A 6 -2.45 11.48 -12.06
CA TYR A 6 -2.74 10.58 -10.94
C TYR A 6 -3.30 11.30 -9.72
N VAL A 7 -4.18 10.59 -9.01
CA VAL A 7 -4.70 10.96 -7.69
C VAL A 7 -3.94 10.15 -6.65
N ALA A 8 -3.59 10.77 -5.53
CA ALA A 8 -2.96 10.08 -4.43
C ALA A 8 -3.88 8.98 -3.90
N ALA A 9 -3.33 7.82 -3.63
CA ALA A 9 -4.00 6.69 -3.00
C ALA A 9 -3.42 6.35 -1.63
N GLY A 10 -2.46 7.14 -1.17
CA GLY A 10 -1.80 6.91 0.11
C GLY A 10 -0.32 7.17 0.05
N TYR A 11 0.22 7.45 1.23
CA TYR A 11 1.66 7.51 1.46
C TYR A 11 2.01 6.50 2.55
N PHE A 12 3.17 5.87 2.43
CA PHE A 12 3.57 4.76 3.28
C PHE A 12 4.98 5.00 3.79
N VAL A 13 5.17 4.83 5.09
CA VAL A 13 6.50 4.68 5.68
C VAL A 13 6.77 3.19 5.78
N SER A 14 7.88 2.72 5.21
CA SER A 14 8.25 1.32 5.32
C SER A 14 9.73 1.11 5.57
N ARG A 15 10.05 -0.06 6.09
CA ARG A 15 11.41 -0.58 6.21
C ARG A 15 11.52 -1.88 5.46
N TRP A 16 12.61 -2.07 4.73
CA TRP A 16 12.97 -3.40 4.25
C TRP A 16 13.44 -4.28 5.43
N THR A 17 12.81 -5.43 5.62
CA THR A 17 13.11 -6.33 6.76
C THR A 17 13.78 -7.62 6.35
N GLY A 18 13.48 -8.20 5.18
CA GLY A 18 14.02 -9.50 4.72
C GLY A 18 13.79 -10.67 5.71
N ALA A 19 13.94 -11.94 5.33
CA ALA A 19 13.21 -12.59 4.25
C ALA A 19 12.18 -13.57 4.85
N ARG A 20 11.02 -13.75 4.19
CA ARG A 20 10.44 -15.10 4.07
C ARG A 20 9.96 -15.37 2.65
N ASP A 21 10.40 -16.55 2.22
CA ASP A 21 10.31 -17.14 0.90
C ASP A 21 8.91 -17.74 0.70
N CYS A 22 8.15 -17.12 -0.20
CA CYS A 22 7.04 -17.74 -0.90
C CYS A 22 7.34 -17.57 -2.38
N THR A 23 8.11 -18.50 -2.94
CA THR A 23 8.29 -18.78 -4.37
C THR A 23 7.38 -17.95 -5.30
N GLY A 24 7.92 -16.89 -5.89
CA GLY A 24 7.19 -16.04 -6.85
C GLY A 24 7.76 -14.63 -7.04
N THR A 25 8.38 -14.05 -6.00
CA THR A 25 8.87 -12.65 -6.00
C THR A 25 10.25 -12.44 -6.65
N GLU A 26 10.75 -13.37 -7.46
CA GLU A 26 12.10 -13.27 -8.07
C GLU A 26 12.28 -12.03 -8.97
N LEU A 27 11.20 -11.36 -9.37
CA LEU A 27 11.23 -10.18 -10.24
C LEU A 27 11.19 -8.83 -9.52
N ARG A 28 10.57 -8.72 -8.34
CA ARG A 28 10.22 -7.41 -7.74
C ARG A 28 11.22 -7.00 -6.66
N ARG A 29 12.01 -5.95 -6.94
CA ARG A 29 12.83 -5.28 -5.92
C ARG A 29 12.02 -4.29 -5.10
N VAL A 30 10.94 -3.77 -5.68
CA VAL A 30 10.00 -2.86 -5.04
C VAL A 30 8.60 -3.45 -5.13
N THR A 31 7.92 -3.55 -4.00
CA THR A 31 6.51 -3.96 -3.91
C THR A 31 5.87 -3.30 -2.70
N LEU A 32 4.65 -2.79 -2.86
CA LEU A 32 3.80 -2.33 -1.76
C LEU A 32 2.64 -3.30 -1.46
N ALA A 33 2.64 -4.50 -2.04
CA ALA A 33 1.71 -5.56 -1.66
C ALA A 33 1.93 -5.94 -0.19
N SER A 34 0.88 -5.84 0.62
CA SER A 34 0.94 -5.99 2.08
C SER A 34 1.26 -7.42 2.52
N ASP A 35 0.94 -8.40 1.68
CA ASP A 35 1.01 -9.83 1.97
C ASP A 35 2.32 -10.51 1.51
N HIS A 36 3.05 -9.89 0.56
CA HIS A 36 4.30 -10.43 0.00
C HIS A 36 5.48 -9.45 0.04
N SER A 37 5.28 -8.26 0.59
CA SER A 37 6.42 -7.35 0.74
C SER A 37 7.38 -7.90 1.79
N GLN A 38 8.67 -7.92 1.45
CA GLN A 38 9.76 -8.04 2.43
C GLN A 38 9.91 -6.72 3.22
N ARG A 39 8.80 -6.02 3.42
CA ARG A 39 8.71 -4.69 4.00
C ARG A 39 7.72 -4.72 5.15
N SER A 40 8.07 -3.97 6.19
CA SER A 40 7.14 -3.66 7.27
C SER A 40 6.72 -2.22 7.13
N PHE A 41 5.44 -1.96 7.36
CA PHE A 41 4.85 -0.62 7.27
C PHE A 41 4.63 0.00 8.65
N PHE A 42 4.72 1.33 8.70
CA PHE A 42 4.46 2.12 9.90
C PHE A 42 3.48 3.25 9.58
N PRO A 43 2.57 3.61 10.51
CA PRO A 43 2.18 2.83 11.68
C PRO A 43 1.25 1.69 11.28
N ASP A 44 1.33 0.55 11.96
CA ASP A 44 0.41 -0.58 11.75
C ASP A 44 -0.43 -0.82 13.01
N SER A 45 -1.30 -1.84 13.03
CA SER A 45 -2.24 -2.12 14.12
C SER A 45 -1.60 -2.19 15.51
N TRP A 46 -0.35 -2.65 15.61
CA TRP A 46 0.43 -2.69 16.85
C TRP A 46 0.68 -1.32 17.49
N ALA A 47 0.55 -0.22 16.72
CA ALA A 47 0.71 1.14 17.24
C ALA A 47 -0.59 1.67 17.85
N LEU A 48 -1.75 1.04 17.63
CA LEU A 48 -3.05 1.52 18.12
C LEU A 48 -3.42 0.83 19.42
N SER A 49 -3.68 1.58 20.50
CA SER A 49 -3.88 1.00 21.83
C SER A 49 -5.13 0.14 21.97
N TRP A 50 -6.11 0.37 21.10
CA TRP A 50 -7.38 -0.33 21.04
C TRP A 50 -7.37 -1.58 20.13
N CYS A 51 -6.27 -1.86 19.43
CA CYS A 51 -6.09 -3.13 18.72
C CYS A 51 -5.68 -4.25 19.68
N ASP A 52 -6.15 -5.47 19.43
CA ASP A 52 -5.78 -6.64 20.22
C ASP A 52 -4.38 -7.14 19.83
N ASP A 53 -3.37 -6.76 20.61
CA ASP A 53 -1.97 -7.17 20.42
C ASP A 53 -1.23 -7.16 21.76
N THR A 54 -0.35 -8.14 22.00
CA THR A 54 0.39 -8.24 23.26
C THR A 54 1.48 -7.17 23.35
N ARG A 55 1.85 -6.76 24.57
CA ARG A 55 2.96 -5.81 24.75
C ARG A 55 4.24 -6.32 24.11
N GLU A 56 4.53 -7.61 24.25
CA GLU A 56 5.71 -8.27 23.69
C GLU A 56 5.75 -8.17 22.16
N SER A 57 4.63 -8.48 21.48
CA SER A 57 4.51 -8.36 20.02
C SER A 57 4.62 -6.91 19.55
N ARG A 58 4.02 -5.96 20.29
CA ARG A 58 4.17 -4.53 19.99
C ARG A 58 5.62 -4.07 20.08
N VAL A 59 6.37 -4.49 21.11
CA VAL A 59 7.79 -4.17 21.26
C VAL A 59 8.62 -4.77 20.11
N GLU A 60 8.35 -6.04 19.74
CA GLU A 60 9.02 -6.69 18.62
C GLU A 60 8.81 -5.92 17.32
N ARG A 61 7.56 -5.58 16.98
CA ARG A 61 7.23 -4.82 15.77
C ARG A 61 7.74 -3.39 15.80
N ALA A 62 7.70 -2.71 16.94
CA ALA A 62 8.24 -1.37 17.12
C ALA A 62 9.76 -1.33 16.90
N SER A 63 10.48 -2.38 17.33
CA SER A 63 11.93 -2.49 17.16
C SER A 63 12.37 -2.51 15.69
N ILE A 64 11.52 -2.99 14.78
CA ILE A 64 11.73 -2.92 13.33
C ILE A 64 11.90 -1.46 12.89
N PHE A 65 11.22 -0.52 13.54
CA PHE A 65 11.31 0.90 13.21
C PHE A 65 12.27 1.65 14.13
N GLY A 66 13.10 0.94 14.90
CA GLY A 66 14.06 1.56 15.83
C GLY A 66 13.41 2.26 17.01
N ILE A 67 12.15 1.93 17.31
CA ILE A 67 11.42 2.43 18.48
C ILE A 67 11.73 1.49 19.64
N SER A 68 12.25 2.04 20.73
CA SER A 68 12.51 1.28 21.95
C SER A 68 11.25 1.11 22.81
N GLU A 69 11.28 0.16 23.74
CA GLU A 69 10.12 -0.15 24.59
C GLU A 69 9.66 1.04 25.44
N ASP A 70 10.60 1.89 25.91
CA ASP A 70 10.31 3.10 26.67
C ASP A 70 9.65 4.21 25.83
N GLN A 71 9.79 4.16 24.50
CA GLN A 71 9.13 5.08 23.58
C GLN A 71 7.73 4.62 23.16
N LEU A 72 7.44 3.32 23.29
CA LEU A 72 6.25 2.70 22.71
C LEU A 72 4.94 3.34 23.19
N ASP A 73 4.82 3.69 24.47
CA ASP A 73 3.59 4.32 25.01
C ASP A 73 3.34 5.72 24.42
N GLU A 74 4.40 6.46 24.11
CA GLU A 74 4.29 7.75 23.44
C GLU A 74 3.90 7.59 21.97
N VAL A 75 4.49 6.62 21.28
CA VAL A 75 4.13 6.26 19.91
C VAL A 75 2.66 5.85 19.83
N MET A 76 2.19 5.04 20.77
CA MET A 76 0.79 4.60 20.78
C MET A 76 -0.17 5.76 21.01
N ARG A 77 0.13 6.66 21.95
CA ARG A 77 -0.68 7.88 22.15
C ARG A 77 -0.69 8.78 20.91
N TRP A 78 0.45 8.91 20.23
CA TRP A 78 0.52 9.66 18.98
C TRP A 78 -0.34 9.00 17.89
N ALA A 79 -0.25 7.67 17.74
CA ALA A 79 -0.99 6.91 16.74
C ALA A 79 -2.50 6.98 16.99
N ASP A 80 -2.96 6.77 18.23
CA ASP A 80 -4.36 6.89 18.61
C ASP A 80 -4.92 8.29 18.33
N ALA A 81 -4.14 9.33 18.64
CA ALA A 81 -4.54 10.70 18.38
C ALA A 81 -4.50 11.06 16.89
N GLY A 82 -3.72 10.34 16.08
CA GLY A 82 -3.52 10.59 14.65
C GLY A 82 -4.41 9.77 13.72
N PHE A 83 -4.95 8.64 14.19
CA PHE A 83 -5.82 7.77 13.41
C PHE A 83 -7.06 8.54 12.93
N ASP A 84 -7.48 8.29 11.69
CA ASP A 84 -8.52 9.00 10.91
C ASP A 84 -8.25 10.50 10.64
N ARG A 85 -7.22 11.11 11.23
CA ARG A 85 -6.78 12.48 10.91
C ARG A 85 -5.60 12.52 9.94
N GLU A 86 -4.52 11.83 10.30
CA GLU A 86 -3.22 11.85 9.62
C GLU A 86 -2.99 10.59 8.78
N PHE A 87 -3.48 9.45 9.27
CA PHE A 87 -3.41 8.15 8.63
C PHE A 87 -4.67 7.33 8.92
N GLY A 88 -4.91 6.29 8.12
CA GLY A 88 -6.04 5.39 8.28
C GLY A 88 -5.64 3.93 8.26
N ALA A 89 -6.63 3.06 8.07
CA ALA A 89 -6.44 1.62 8.00
C ALA A 89 -5.32 1.22 7.01
N TRP A 90 -4.55 0.21 7.40
CA TRP A 90 -3.46 -0.38 6.63
C TRP A 90 -2.23 0.51 6.43
N SER A 91 -1.84 1.27 7.45
CA SER A 91 -0.63 2.12 7.43
C SER A 91 -0.65 3.24 6.38
N VAL A 92 -1.83 3.63 5.90
CA VAL A 92 -1.96 4.64 4.84
C VAL A 92 -1.96 6.04 5.45
N PHE A 93 -0.87 6.78 5.29
CA PHE A 93 -0.87 8.21 5.54
C PHE A 93 -1.64 8.94 4.45
N PHE A 94 -2.43 9.93 4.86
CA PHE A 94 -3.29 10.64 3.93
C PHE A 94 -2.58 11.76 3.16
N THR A 95 -1.40 12.18 3.62
CA THR A 95 -0.57 13.18 2.94
C THR A 95 0.92 12.84 3.08
N LEU A 96 1.74 13.25 2.11
CA LEU A 96 3.20 13.13 2.19
C LEU A 96 3.74 13.84 3.45
N LYS A 97 3.18 15.00 3.78
CA LYS A 97 3.56 15.77 4.96
C LYS A 97 3.34 14.97 6.25
N ALA A 98 2.20 14.29 6.39
CA ALA A 98 1.92 13.46 7.56
C ALA A 98 2.92 12.30 7.70
N ALA A 99 3.27 11.64 6.60
CA ALA A 99 4.30 10.60 6.60
C ALA A 99 5.68 11.17 7.00
N GLN A 100 6.06 12.33 6.47
CA GLN A 100 7.32 12.99 6.81
C GLN A 100 7.35 13.50 8.27
N ASP A 101 6.24 14.00 8.78
CA ASP A 101 6.15 14.46 10.17
C ASP A 101 6.23 13.26 11.12
N ALA A 102 5.57 12.14 10.81
CA ALA A 102 5.71 10.90 11.55
C ALA A 102 7.16 10.39 11.56
N ALA A 103 7.83 10.42 10.40
CA ALA A 103 9.24 10.05 10.27
C ALA A 103 10.15 10.91 11.18
N ARG A 104 9.94 12.23 11.23
CA ARG A 104 10.74 13.13 12.09
C ARG A 104 10.46 12.96 13.58
N LEU A 105 9.19 12.79 13.95
CA LEU A 105 8.76 12.79 15.33
C LEU A 105 9.01 11.45 16.01
N VAL A 106 8.74 10.35 15.30
CA VAL A 106 8.67 9.02 15.91
C VAL A 106 9.84 8.13 15.51
N LEU A 107 10.48 8.42 14.37
CA LEU A 107 11.52 7.57 13.78
C LEU A 107 12.89 8.27 13.59
N PRO A 108 13.32 9.22 14.46
CA PRO A 108 14.48 10.07 14.18
C PRO A 108 15.81 9.30 14.09
N ASN A 109 15.88 8.11 14.71
CA ASN A 109 17.08 7.28 14.75
C ASN A 109 16.98 6.03 13.86
N ALA A 110 15.85 5.84 13.20
CA ALA A 110 15.60 4.68 12.37
C ALA A 110 16.42 4.79 11.07
N ARG A 111 17.03 3.67 10.65
CA ARG A 111 17.84 3.60 9.43
C ARG A 111 17.18 2.70 8.41
N GLY A 112 17.37 3.03 7.13
CA GLY A 112 16.85 2.23 6.01
C GLY A 112 15.32 2.30 5.89
N LEU A 113 14.72 3.40 6.35
CA LEU A 113 13.32 3.69 6.10
C LEU A 113 13.16 4.41 4.75
N GLU A 114 12.03 4.16 4.12
CA GLU A 114 11.65 4.74 2.84
C GLU A 114 10.23 5.31 2.94
N ILE A 115 9.99 6.41 2.22
CA ILE A 115 8.64 6.96 2.04
C ILE A 115 8.18 6.67 0.61
N TRP A 116 6.99 6.11 0.50
CA TRP A 116 6.37 5.76 -0.77
C TRP A 116 5.08 6.53 -0.95
N GLY A 117 4.75 6.88 -2.19
CA GLY A 117 3.40 7.26 -2.57
C GLY A 117 2.86 6.28 -3.61
N LEU A 118 1.56 6.02 -3.50
CA LEU A 118 0.81 5.33 -4.53
C LEU A 118 -0.12 6.30 -5.24
N GLY A 119 -0.16 6.19 -6.56
CA GLY A 119 -1.07 6.92 -7.42
C GLY A 119 -2.02 6.00 -8.15
N ILE A 120 -3.30 6.37 -8.20
CA ILE A 120 -4.25 5.79 -9.16
C ILE A 120 -4.47 6.77 -10.30
N HIS A 121 -4.41 6.27 -11.53
CA HIS A 121 -4.67 7.10 -12.70
C HIS A 121 -6.12 7.60 -12.68
N ARG A 122 -6.34 8.87 -13.02
CA ARG A 122 -7.67 9.53 -12.93
C ARG A 122 -8.77 8.79 -13.68
N THR A 123 -8.45 8.12 -14.79
CA THR A 123 -9.42 7.36 -15.58
C THR A 123 -9.96 6.13 -14.87
N LEU A 124 -9.26 5.62 -13.85
CA LEU A 124 -9.65 4.45 -13.08
C LEU A 124 -10.31 4.78 -11.74
N LEU A 125 -10.29 6.06 -11.34
CA LEU A 125 -10.76 6.48 -10.01
C LEU A 125 -12.22 6.09 -9.75
N ARG A 126 -13.09 6.23 -10.76
CA ARG A 126 -14.50 5.85 -10.63
C ARG A 126 -14.64 4.35 -10.33
N SER A 127 -14.00 3.50 -11.13
CA SER A 127 -14.04 2.05 -10.93
C SER A 127 -13.46 1.64 -9.58
N PHE A 128 -12.38 2.30 -9.14
CA PHE A 128 -11.83 2.07 -7.80
C PHE A 128 -12.79 2.48 -6.70
N SER A 129 -13.43 3.65 -6.82
CA SER A 129 -14.39 4.14 -5.85
C SER A 129 -15.56 3.17 -5.68
N GLU A 130 -16.13 2.69 -6.80
CA GLU A 130 -17.24 1.72 -6.79
C GLU A 130 -16.82 0.38 -6.18
N ALA A 131 -15.59 -0.08 -6.42
CA ALA A 131 -15.09 -1.35 -5.90
C ALA A 131 -14.65 -1.31 -4.43
N SER A 132 -14.18 -0.16 -3.95
CA SER A 132 -13.60 0.00 -2.60
C SER A 132 -14.54 0.68 -1.61
N GLU A 133 -15.75 1.04 -2.01
CA GLU A 133 -16.77 1.61 -1.13
C GLU A 133 -17.09 0.64 0.01
N PRO A 134 -17.02 1.07 1.28
CA PRO A 134 -17.36 0.21 2.40
C PRO A 134 -18.85 -0.18 2.32
N PRO A 135 -19.18 -1.46 2.53
CA PRO A 135 -20.57 -1.90 2.51
C PRO A 135 -21.38 -1.24 3.64
N GLN A 136 -22.68 -1.11 3.42
CA GLN A 136 -23.58 -0.63 4.46
C GLN A 136 -23.52 -1.56 5.68
N SER A 137 -23.39 -0.96 6.85
CA SER A 137 -23.33 -1.70 8.10
C SER A 137 -24.72 -2.25 8.44
N PRO A 138 -24.82 -3.52 8.90
CA PRO A 138 -26.09 -4.06 9.36
C PRO A 138 -26.70 -3.17 10.48
N PRO A 139 -28.04 -3.05 10.55
CA PRO A 139 -28.68 -2.30 11.63
C PRO A 139 -28.23 -2.79 13.01
N GLY A 140 -27.75 -1.88 13.86
CA GLY A 140 -27.25 -2.19 15.20
C GLY A 140 -25.79 -2.66 15.27
N ALA A 141 -25.10 -2.81 14.13
CA ALA A 141 -23.66 -3.05 14.09
C ALA A 141 -22.86 -1.73 14.09
N ALA A 142 -21.59 -1.80 14.46
CA ALA A 142 -20.66 -0.69 14.29
C ALA A 142 -20.47 -0.37 12.79
N PRO A 143 -20.18 0.90 12.43
CA PRO A 143 -19.87 1.28 11.06
C PRO A 143 -18.69 0.49 10.49
N ILE A 144 -18.82 0.02 9.25
CA ILE A 144 -17.73 -0.56 8.48
C ILE A 144 -16.92 0.60 7.89
N GLY A 145 -15.67 0.75 8.34
CA GLY A 145 -14.79 1.82 7.90
C GLY A 145 -14.28 1.63 6.47
N ALA A 146 -13.99 2.74 5.79
CA ALA A 146 -13.28 2.73 4.52
C ALA A 146 -11.80 2.38 4.71
N SER A 147 -11.17 1.78 3.70
CA SER A 147 -9.71 1.63 3.69
C SER A 147 -9.03 2.99 3.62
N GLY A 148 -7.80 3.10 4.14
CA GLY A 148 -7.04 4.35 4.02
C GLY A 148 -6.87 4.78 2.56
N ALA A 149 -6.64 3.84 1.63
CA ALA A 149 -6.52 4.13 0.21
C ALA A 149 -7.82 4.70 -0.40
N HIS A 150 -8.99 4.17 -0.03
CA HIS A 150 -10.28 4.74 -0.43
C HIS A 150 -10.44 6.17 0.09
N VAL A 151 -10.10 6.42 1.36
CA VAL A 151 -10.18 7.77 1.94
C VAL A 151 -9.30 8.74 1.16
N VAL A 152 -8.06 8.39 0.82
CA VAL A 152 -7.17 9.30 0.08
C VAL A 152 -7.66 9.51 -1.36
N ALA A 153 -7.91 8.43 -2.10
CA ALA A 153 -8.21 8.54 -3.53
C ALA A 153 -9.62 9.09 -3.81
N CYS A 154 -10.63 8.60 -3.08
CA CYS A 154 -12.04 8.84 -3.39
C CYS A 154 -12.64 10.00 -2.58
N ILE A 155 -12.29 10.12 -1.29
CA ILE A 155 -12.86 11.16 -0.43
C ILE A 155 -12.03 12.45 -0.49
N ARG A 156 -10.71 12.35 -0.29
CA ARG A 156 -9.81 13.52 -0.32
C ARG A 156 -9.47 13.94 -1.75
N SER A 157 -9.26 12.97 -2.63
CA SER A 157 -9.01 13.12 -4.07
C SER A 157 -7.94 14.16 -4.43
N ALA A 158 -6.92 14.27 -3.59
CA ALA A 158 -5.79 15.17 -3.83
C ALA A 158 -4.88 14.60 -4.94
N PRO A 159 -4.23 15.46 -5.76
CA PRO A 159 -3.19 15.02 -6.67
C PRO A 159 -2.06 14.28 -5.95
N LEU A 160 -1.43 13.32 -6.61
CA LEU A 160 -0.19 12.74 -6.11
C LEU A 160 0.91 13.82 -6.09
N VAL A 161 1.63 13.93 -4.97
CA VAL A 161 2.59 15.02 -4.75
C VAL A 161 3.83 14.87 -5.66
N GLU A 162 4.29 15.97 -6.25
CA GLU A 162 5.51 16.00 -7.05
C GLU A 162 6.79 15.88 -6.19
N GLY A 163 7.96 15.74 -6.84
CA GLY A 163 9.26 15.76 -6.15
C GLY A 163 9.76 14.40 -5.64
N GLY A 164 9.07 13.32 -5.98
CA GLY A 164 9.56 11.95 -5.80
C GLY A 164 10.13 11.34 -7.10
N GLU A 165 10.87 10.25 -6.96
CA GLU A 165 11.34 9.39 -8.04
C GLU A 165 10.21 8.45 -8.46
N VAL A 166 9.76 8.58 -9.72
CA VAL A 166 8.74 7.69 -10.27
C VAL A 166 9.39 6.40 -10.75
N LEU A 167 8.99 5.25 -10.18
CA LEU A 167 9.61 3.95 -10.44
C LEU A 167 8.86 3.09 -11.45
N GLY A 168 7.58 3.39 -11.70
CA GLY A 168 6.73 2.61 -12.60
C GLY A 168 5.44 2.16 -11.91
N HIS A 169 4.76 1.20 -12.52
CA HIS A 169 3.49 0.69 -12.02
C HIS A 169 3.64 -0.70 -11.43
N GLU A 170 2.98 -0.89 -10.30
CA GLU A 170 2.74 -2.20 -9.71
C GLU A 170 1.30 -2.63 -10.00
N ILE A 171 1.13 -3.88 -10.44
CA ILE A 171 -0.21 -4.46 -10.57
C ILE A 171 -0.64 -4.91 -9.18
N LEU A 172 -1.68 -4.27 -8.64
CA LEU A 172 -2.22 -4.61 -7.32
C LEU A 172 -3.75 -4.62 -7.36
N ILE A 173 -4.31 -5.42 -6.46
CA ILE A 173 -5.73 -5.40 -6.15
C ILE A 173 -5.94 -4.89 -4.72
N ASN A 174 -6.92 -4.02 -4.51
CA ASN A 174 -7.40 -3.64 -3.19
C ASN A 174 -8.51 -4.61 -2.78
N GLU A 175 -8.27 -5.44 -1.78
CA GLU A 175 -9.25 -6.42 -1.30
C GLU A 175 -9.59 -6.18 0.17
N ALA A 176 -10.84 -6.47 0.52
CA ALA A 176 -11.32 -6.39 1.90
C ALA A 176 -10.42 -7.23 2.83
N GLY A 177 -9.89 -6.61 3.89
CA GLY A 177 -8.99 -7.25 4.85
C GLY A 177 -7.49 -7.08 4.57
N SER A 178 -7.10 -6.26 3.58
CA SER A 178 -5.70 -5.87 3.31
C SER A 178 -5.64 -4.52 2.59
N CYS A 179 -4.48 -3.85 2.51
CA CYS A 179 -4.38 -2.66 1.67
C CYS A 179 -4.29 -3.05 0.19
N PHE A 180 -3.31 -3.89 -0.15
CA PHE A 180 -3.01 -4.27 -1.53
C PHE A 180 -2.41 -5.66 -1.57
N ASN A 181 -2.82 -6.44 -2.56
CA ASN A 181 -2.28 -7.78 -2.83
C ASN A 181 -1.70 -7.83 -4.24
N SER A 182 -0.68 -8.67 -4.43
CA SER A 182 -0.02 -8.91 -5.72
C SER A 182 -0.65 -10.10 -6.44
N PRO A 183 -0.50 -10.24 -7.78
CA PRO A 183 -0.94 -11.44 -8.48
C PRO A 183 -0.39 -12.73 -7.85
N GLU A 184 0.89 -12.72 -7.48
CA GLU A 184 1.59 -13.87 -6.90
C GLU A 184 0.99 -14.30 -5.57
N SER A 185 0.52 -13.37 -4.76
CA SER A 185 -0.14 -13.68 -3.49
C SER A 185 -1.48 -14.36 -3.63
N ARG A 186 -2.06 -14.22 -4.81
CA ARG A 186 -3.28 -14.90 -5.24
C ARG A 186 -2.97 -16.09 -6.15
N HIS A 187 -1.72 -16.57 -6.13
CA HIS A 187 -1.24 -17.71 -6.92
C HIS A 187 -1.39 -17.51 -8.43
N LEU A 188 -1.30 -16.27 -8.90
CA LEU A 188 -1.30 -15.91 -10.31
C LEU A 188 0.13 -15.64 -10.78
N ASP A 189 0.49 -16.16 -11.96
CA ASP A 189 1.81 -15.94 -12.56
C ASP A 189 1.84 -14.57 -13.28
N GLU A 190 2.32 -13.54 -12.60
CA GLU A 190 2.48 -12.21 -13.19
C GLU A 190 3.41 -12.22 -14.42
N GLN A 191 4.43 -13.09 -14.44
CA GLN A 191 5.34 -13.16 -15.57
C GLN A 191 4.63 -13.67 -16.83
N ALA A 192 3.78 -14.67 -16.68
CA ALA A 192 2.98 -15.19 -17.78
C ALA A 192 2.08 -14.09 -18.34
N VAL A 193 1.47 -13.28 -17.47
CA VAL A 193 0.67 -12.12 -17.87
C VAL A 193 1.50 -11.09 -18.63
N CYS A 194 2.65 -10.68 -18.07
CA CYS A 194 3.54 -9.73 -18.74
C CYS A 194 3.98 -10.25 -20.11
N ARG A 195 4.36 -11.53 -20.22
CA ARG A 195 4.72 -12.17 -21.49
C ARG A 195 3.56 -12.19 -22.49
N ALA A 196 2.34 -12.49 -22.03
CA ALA A 196 1.15 -12.56 -22.89
C ALA A 196 0.85 -11.21 -23.58
N VAL A 197 1.09 -10.10 -22.87
CA VAL A 197 0.89 -8.75 -23.42
C VAL A 197 2.17 -8.09 -23.96
N GLY A 198 3.29 -8.81 -23.99
CA GLY A 198 4.57 -8.32 -24.53
C GLY A 198 5.25 -7.24 -23.67
N VAL A 199 5.02 -7.25 -22.36
CA VAL A 199 5.58 -6.31 -21.39
C VAL A 199 6.81 -6.91 -20.71
N VAL A 200 7.84 -6.09 -20.54
CA VAL A 200 9.06 -6.42 -19.79
C VAL A 200 9.16 -5.46 -18.60
N PRO A 201 9.14 -5.95 -17.35
CA PRO A 201 9.37 -5.12 -16.18
C PRO A 201 10.76 -4.47 -16.19
N ASN A 202 10.88 -3.31 -15.55
CA ASN A 202 12.13 -2.58 -15.40
C ASN A 202 13.03 -3.17 -14.29
N ASN A 203 14.13 -2.50 -13.97
CA ASN A 203 15.11 -2.97 -12.98
C ASN A 203 14.56 -3.06 -11.54
N ASP A 204 13.45 -2.37 -11.25
CA ASP A 204 12.76 -2.45 -9.96
C ASP A 204 11.68 -3.56 -9.93
N GLY A 205 11.43 -4.19 -11.09
CA GLY A 205 10.36 -5.17 -11.28
C GLY A 205 8.99 -4.53 -11.54
N LEU A 206 8.96 -3.25 -11.93
CA LEU A 206 7.74 -2.49 -12.19
C LEU A 206 7.53 -2.24 -13.69
N ILE A 207 6.33 -1.80 -14.08
CA ILE A 207 5.97 -1.55 -15.47
C ILE A 207 6.02 -0.03 -15.77
N ASP A 208 6.86 0.38 -16.72
CA ASP A 208 7.16 1.81 -16.95
C ASP A 208 5.96 2.65 -17.44
N SER A 209 5.02 2.05 -18.17
CA SER A 209 3.88 2.77 -18.76
C SER A 209 2.54 2.31 -18.20
N PHE A 210 1.63 3.27 -18.04
CA PHE A 210 0.26 3.02 -17.60
C PHE A 210 -0.47 2.06 -18.55
N GLU A 211 -0.34 2.27 -19.85
CA GLU A 211 -1.04 1.50 -20.89
C GLU A 211 -0.60 0.03 -20.89
N ALA A 212 0.71 -0.22 -20.71
CA ALA A 212 1.25 -1.58 -20.57
C ALA A 212 0.73 -2.24 -19.28
N ALA A 213 0.83 -1.54 -18.15
CA ALA A 213 0.38 -2.08 -16.86
C ALA A 213 -1.12 -2.35 -16.85
N TYR A 214 -1.91 -1.47 -17.48
CA TYR A 214 -3.35 -1.64 -17.63
C TYR A 214 -3.70 -2.82 -18.55
N SER A 215 -2.90 -3.07 -19.59
CA SER A 215 -3.05 -4.26 -20.44
C SER A 215 -2.83 -5.54 -19.65
N CYS A 216 -1.81 -5.59 -18.78
CA CYS A 216 -1.61 -6.71 -17.87
C CYS A 216 -2.80 -6.91 -16.91
N CYS A 217 -3.34 -5.83 -16.33
CA CYS A 217 -4.52 -5.92 -15.45
C CYS A 217 -5.73 -6.52 -16.17
N ARG A 218 -5.96 -6.11 -17.42
CA ARG A 218 -7.04 -6.65 -18.26
C ARG A 218 -6.85 -8.12 -18.60
N GLU A 219 -5.62 -8.55 -18.83
CA GLU A 219 -5.29 -9.96 -19.06
C GLU A 219 -5.60 -10.79 -17.80
N LEU A 220 -5.20 -10.32 -16.61
CA LEU A 220 -5.58 -10.98 -15.34
C LEU A 220 -7.10 -11.09 -15.17
N ASP A 221 -7.83 -10.00 -15.41
CA ASP A 221 -9.29 -9.97 -15.28
C ASP A 221 -10.00 -10.86 -16.33
N ALA A 222 -9.40 -11.09 -17.50
CA ALA A 222 -9.94 -11.98 -18.52
C ALA A 222 -9.89 -13.44 -18.06
N HIS A 223 -8.80 -13.84 -17.41
CA HIS A 223 -8.58 -15.20 -16.90
C HIS A 223 -9.16 -15.45 -15.51
N ALA A 224 -9.71 -14.43 -14.86
CA ALA A 224 -10.27 -14.54 -13.52
C ALA A 224 -11.28 -15.70 -13.38
N GLY A 225 -12.10 -15.96 -14.40
CA GLY A 225 -13.10 -17.04 -14.39
C GLY A 225 -12.52 -18.47 -14.41
N GLU A 226 -11.24 -18.63 -14.69
CA GLU A 226 -10.53 -19.92 -14.72
C GLU A 226 -9.83 -20.23 -13.38
N THR A 227 -9.75 -19.24 -12.49
CA THR A 227 -9.14 -19.37 -11.17
C THR A 227 -10.17 -19.82 -10.14
N GLN A 228 -9.73 -20.57 -9.12
CA GLN A 228 -10.60 -21.07 -8.03
C GLN A 228 -11.32 -19.95 -7.25
N HIS A 229 -10.84 -18.70 -7.34
CA HIS A 229 -11.32 -17.57 -6.56
C HIS A 229 -11.96 -16.44 -7.37
N GLY A 230 -11.91 -16.46 -8.71
CA GLY A 230 -12.64 -15.47 -9.52
C GLY A 230 -12.18 -14.02 -9.34
N ILE A 231 -10.94 -13.79 -8.90
CA ILE A 231 -10.45 -12.47 -8.46
C ILE A 231 -10.36 -11.50 -9.64
N ARG A 232 -11.03 -10.35 -9.51
CA ARG A 232 -11.10 -9.28 -10.52
C ARG A 232 -10.89 -7.92 -9.89
N GLY A 233 -10.56 -6.93 -10.71
CA GLY A 233 -10.39 -5.54 -10.28
C GLY A 233 -8.93 -5.16 -10.05
N TRP A 234 -8.02 -5.82 -10.75
CA TRP A 234 -6.60 -5.46 -10.78
C TRP A 234 -6.42 -4.05 -11.35
N MET A 235 -5.54 -3.26 -10.72
CA MET A 235 -5.26 -1.90 -11.17
C MET A 235 -3.76 -1.63 -11.23
N PRO A 236 -3.30 -0.78 -12.19
CA PRO A 236 -1.92 -0.34 -12.28
C PRO A 236 -1.70 0.84 -11.33
N TRP A 237 -1.05 0.59 -10.19
CA TRP A 237 -0.74 1.62 -9.20
C TRP A 237 0.61 2.22 -9.49
N LEU A 238 0.66 3.54 -9.68
CA LEU A 238 1.92 4.25 -9.83
C LEU A 238 2.68 4.25 -8.51
N VAL A 239 3.93 3.80 -8.52
CA VAL A 239 4.81 3.79 -7.36
C VAL A 239 5.81 4.93 -7.45
N VAL A 240 5.86 5.74 -6.41
CA VAL A 240 6.78 6.88 -6.29
C VAL A 240 7.56 6.77 -4.98
N ARG A 241 8.88 6.89 -5.06
CA ARG A 241 9.77 6.96 -3.88
C ARG A 241 10.05 8.44 -3.55
N TYR A 242 9.83 8.85 -2.30
CA TYR A 242 10.11 10.21 -1.85
C TYR A 242 11.37 10.27 -0.98
N PRO A 243 12.07 11.42 -0.95
CA PRO A 243 13.19 11.63 -0.05
C PRO A 243 12.80 11.42 1.42
N TRP A 244 13.66 10.70 2.15
CA TRP A 244 13.56 10.60 3.60
C TRP A 244 13.91 11.96 4.25
N PRO A 245 13.11 12.45 5.21
CA PRO A 245 13.29 13.76 5.81
C PRO A 245 14.42 13.87 6.85
#